data_AF-A0A7S0B8H7-F1
#
_entry.id   AF-A0A7S0B8H7-F1
#
_cell.length_a   1.000
_cell.length_b   1.000
_cell.length_c   1.000
_cell.angle_alpha   90.00
_cell.angle_beta   90.00
_cell.angle_gamma   90.00
#
_symmetry.space_group_name_H-M   'P 1'
#
loop_
_entity.id
_entity.type
_entity.pdbx_description
1 polymer ?
#
loop_
_entity_poly.entity_id
_entity_poly.type
_entity_poly.pdbx_seq_one_letter_code
_entity_poly.pdbx_strand_id
1 'polypeptide(L)'
;PDAPPPATPWEPPHGADWPPSAIQGPVPQESHGPQPQHCSLKEQVCRSPAHVTMKQRKRVAWFSRLTRTPEPDVDAMSSVQVERWLAKQWDVWMASSGGRGDLV
;
A
#
# COMPACT_ATOMS: atom_id res chain seq x y z
N PRO A 1 -24.35 -12.59 36.32
CA PRO A 1 -22.91 -12.29 36.43
C PRO A 1 -22.68 -10.91 35.83
N ASP A 2 -22.15 -9.98 36.62
CA ASP A 2 -21.89 -8.62 36.16
C ASP A 2 -20.70 -8.59 35.20
N ALA A 3 -20.77 -7.71 34.19
CA ALA A 3 -19.75 -7.61 33.16
C ALA A 3 -18.42 -7.09 33.75
N PRO A 4 -17.25 -7.57 33.25
CA PRO A 4 -15.98 -7.03 33.69
C PRO A 4 -15.87 -5.54 33.33
N PRO A 5 -15.11 -4.76 34.11
CA PRO A 5 -14.94 -3.34 33.85
C PRO A 5 -14.31 -3.10 32.46
N PRO A 6 -14.62 -1.97 31.80
CA PRO A 6 -14.04 -1.63 30.52
C PRO A 6 -12.52 -1.48 30.64
N ALA A 7 -11.79 -1.88 29.60
CA ALA A 7 -10.35 -1.73 29.55
C ALA A 7 -9.95 -0.26 29.66
N THR A 8 -8.86 0.01 30.39
CA THR A 8 -8.27 1.35 30.47
C THR A 8 -7.73 1.78 29.10
N PRO A 9 -7.94 3.05 28.68
CA PRO A 9 -7.31 3.60 27.49
C PRO A 9 -5.79 3.42 27.54
N TRP A 10 -5.19 2.97 26.45
CA TRP A 10 -3.74 2.84 26.36
C TRP A 10 -3.10 4.23 26.38
N GLU A 11 -2.25 4.50 27.38
CA GLU A 11 -1.42 5.71 27.45
C GLU A 11 -0.02 5.40 26.93
N PRO A 12 0.50 6.15 25.94
CA PRO A 12 1.89 6.05 25.55
C PRO A 12 2.79 6.46 26.73
N PRO A 13 3.95 5.82 26.92
CA PRO A 13 4.90 6.23 27.96
C PRO A 13 5.29 7.70 27.76
N HIS A 14 5.01 8.53 28.78
CA HIS A 14 5.45 9.93 28.83
C HIS A 14 6.98 9.98 29.03
N GLY A 15 7.68 9.81 27.92
CA GLY A 15 9.15 9.75 27.84
C GLY A 15 9.60 9.41 26.43
N ALA A 16 8.82 9.79 25.42
CA ALA A 16 9.17 9.60 24.03
C ALA A 16 10.29 10.58 23.67
N ASP A 17 11.54 10.20 23.96
CA ASP A 17 12.68 10.51 23.11
C ASP A 17 12.43 9.86 21.75
N TRP A 18 11.55 10.51 21.00
CA TRP A 18 11.44 10.38 19.56
C TRP A 18 12.84 10.55 18.97
N PRO A 19 13.29 9.70 18.03
CA PRO A 19 14.72 9.58 17.78
C PRO A 19 15.30 10.92 17.30
N PRO A 20 16.45 11.38 17.87
CA PRO A 20 17.15 12.50 17.29
C PRO A 20 17.57 12.13 15.88
N SER A 21 17.38 13.04 14.93
CA SER A 21 17.75 12.89 13.51
C SER A 21 19.28 12.81 13.27
N ALA A 22 20.03 12.16 14.15
CA ALA A 22 21.49 12.10 14.12
C ALA A 22 21.99 10.68 14.41
N ILE A 23 21.81 9.76 13.46
CA ILE A 23 22.74 8.62 13.33
C ILE A 23 23.69 8.97 12.17
N GLN A 24 24.57 9.94 12.42
CA GLN A 24 25.86 10.04 11.74
C GLN A 24 26.88 9.27 12.59
N GLY A 25 26.84 7.95 12.52
CA GLY A 25 27.88 7.07 13.04
C GLY A 25 28.29 6.10 11.93
N PRO A 26 29.56 5.68 11.84
CA PRO A 26 29.97 4.68 10.87
C PRO A 26 29.22 3.38 11.19
N VAL A 27 28.31 2.99 10.31
CA VAL A 27 27.52 1.77 10.45
C VAL A 27 28.48 0.59 10.41
N PRO A 28 28.52 -0.30 11.42
CA PRO A 28 29.25 -1.55 11.30
C PRO A 28 28.65 -2.35 10.14
N GLN A 29 29.43 -2.53 9.07
CA GLN A 29 29.16 -3.54 8.06
C GLN A 29 29.25 -4.89 8.75
N GLU A 30 28.13 -5.42 9.25
CA GLU A 30 27.94 -6.86 9.45
C GLU A 30 26.49 -7.11 9.87
N SER A 31 25.62 -7.21 8.89
CA SER A 31 24.31 -7.83 9.06
C SER A 31 23.93 -8.46 7.73
N HIS A 32 24.20 -9.76 7.61
CA HIS A 32 23.66 -10.66 6.59
C HIS A 32 22.14 -10.86 6.77
N GLY A 33 21.39 -9.78 7.00
CA GLY A 33 19.93 -9.77 7.03
C GLY A 33 19.36 -9.34 5.66
N PRO A 34 18.12 -9.70 5.33
CA PRO A 34 17.49 -9.25 4.10
C PRO A 34 17.52 -7.72 4.04
N GLN A 35 18.17 -7.19 3.00
CA GLN A 35 18.33 -5.76 2.77
C GLN A 35 16.95 -5.08 2.80
N PRO A 36 16.81 -3.93 3.49
CA PRO A 36 15.53 -3.23 3.55
C PRO A 36 15.03 -2.91 2.13
N GLN A 37 13.78 -3.28 1.82
CA GLN A 37 13.16 -3.08 0.51
C GLN A 37 12.79 -1.62 0.21
N HIS A 38 13.13 -0.69 1.10
CA HIS A 38 12.88 0.72 0.90
C HIS A 38 14.17 1.36 0.40
N CYS A 39 14.14 1.90 -0.81
CA CYS A 39 15.26 2.68 -1.34
C CYS A 39 15.60 3.79 -0.33
N SER A 40 16.82 3.79 0.19
CA SER A 40 17.31 4.91 0.98
C SER A 40 17.41 6.15 0.09
N LEU A 41 17.21 7.33 0.67
CA LEU A 41 17.16 8.66 0.04
C LEU A 41 18.31 9.05 -0.91
N LYS A 42 19.31 8.19 -1.14
CA LYS A 42 20.29 8.38 -2.22
C LYS A 42 19.67 7.93 -3.54
N GLU A 43 19.01 8.88 -4.20
CA GLU A 43 18.51 8.95 -5.59
C GLU A 43 19.00 7.86 -6.57
N GLN A 44 18.65 6.61 -6.32
CA GLN A 44 18.46 5.66 -7.39
C GLN A 44 16.97 5.61 -7.61
N VAL A 45 16.54 6.05 -8.80
CA VAL A 45 15.16 5.92 -9.29
C VAL A 45 14.64 4.57 -8.85
N CYS A 46 13.73 4.53 -7.88
CA CYS A 46 13.17 3.28 -7.40
C CYS A 46 12.46 2.64 -8.59
N ARG A 47 13.13 1.65 -9.20
CA ARG A 47 12.56 0.93 -10.33
C ARG A 47 11.39 0.13 -9.79
N SER A 48 10.20 0.42 -10.31
CA SER A 48 9.03 -0.40 -10.02
C SER A 48 9.32 -1.86 -10.39
N PRO A 49 8.70 -2.83 -9.70
CA PRO A 49 8.81 -4.23 -10.09
C PRO A 49 8.51 -4.40 -11.57
N ALA A 50 9.38 -5.11 -12.30
CA ALA A 50 9.21 -5.36 -13.72
C ALA A 50 7.99 -6.25 -14.01
N HIS A 51 7.62 -7.09 -13.05
CA HIS A 51 6.50 -8.01 -13.10
C HIS A 51 5.29 -7.47 -12.32
N VAL A 52 4.10 -7.96 -12.67
CA VAL A 52 2.87 -7.63 -11.95
C VAL A 52 2.89 -8.30 -10.57
N THR A 53 2.70 -7.50 -9.54
CA THR A 53 2.67 -7.95 -8.15
C THR A 53 1.32 -8.60 -7.77
N MET A 54 1.32 -9.45 -6.75
CA MET A 54 0.07 -10.01 -6.19
C MET A 54 -0.90 -8.93 -5.70
N LYS A 55 -0.37 -7.80 -5.20
CA LYS A 55 -1.17 -6.65 -4.79
C LYS A 55 -1.92 -6.05 -5.99
N GLN A 56 -1.22 -5.86 -7.10
CA GLN A 56 -1.83 -5.35 -8.34
C GLN A 56 -2.90 -6.30 -8.88
N ARG A 57 -2.65 -7.61 -8.92
CA ARG A 57 -3.65 -8.62 -9.32
C ARG A 57 -4.93 -8.53 -8.49
N LYS A 58 -4.80 -8.45 -7.15
CA LYS A 58 -5.96 -8.28 -6.26
C LYS A 58 -6.73 -7.00 -6.53
N ARG A 59 -6.04 -5.88 -6.78
CA ARG A 59 -6.68 -4.61 -7.12
C ARG A 59 -7.43 -4.70 -8.44
N VAL A 60 -6.86 -5.37 -9.45
CA VAL A 60 -7.51 -5.55 -10.75
C VAL A 60 -8.84 -6.28 -10.60
N ALA A 61 -8.84 -7.44 -9.93
CA ALA A 61 -10.05 -8.22 -9.66
C ALA A 61 -11.10 -7.41 -8.88
N TRP A 62 -10.65 -6.60 -7.91
CA TRP A 62 -11.56 -5.76 -7.11
C TRP A 62 -12.21 -4.65 -7.94
N PHE A 63 -11.41 -3.88 -8.71
CA PHE A 63 -11.94 -2.81 -9.57
C PHE A 63 -12.80 -3.34 -10.70
N SER A 64 -12.45 -4.49 -11.29
CA SER A 64 -13.29 -5.16 -12.29
C SER A 64 -14.70 -5.42 -11.77
N ARG A 65 -14.83 -5.94 -10.54
CA ARG A 65 -16.13 -6.16 -9.89
C ARG A 65 -16.84 -4.84 -9.57
N LEU A 66 -16.11 -3.84 -9.07
CA LEU A 66 -16.67 -2.56 -8.65
C LEU A 66 -17.23 -1.75 -9.84
N THR A 67 -16.51 -1.71 -10.94
CA THR A 67 -16.90 -0.96 -12.15
C THR A 67 -17.67 -1.81 -13.16
N ARG A 68 -17.91 -3.09 -12.86
CA ARG A 68 -18.49 -4.09 -13.77
C ARG A 68 -17.77 -4.16 -15.13
N THR A 69 -16.47 -3.89 -15.14
CA THR A 69 -15.63 -3.95 -16.34
C THR A 69 -14.97 -5.33 -16.41
N PRO A 70 -14.88 -5.97 -17.59
CA PRO A 70 -14.16 -7.24 -17.74
C PRO A 70 -12.72 -7.16 -17.21
N GLU A 71 -12.31 -8.19 -16.49
CA GLU A 71 -10.94 -8.31 -15.99
C GLU A 71 -9.98 -8.50 -17.18
N PRO A 72 -8.95 -7.65 -17.33
CA PRO A 72 -7.96 -7.82 -18.38
C PRO A 72 -7.07 -9.03 -18.08
N ASP A 73 -6.44 -9.60 -19.10
CA ASP A 73 -5.42 -10.63 -18.92
C ASP A 73 -4.16 -10.03 -18.28
N VAL A 74 -4.06 -10.16 -16.95
CA VAL A 74 -2.97 -9.59 -16.15
C VAL A 74 -1.64 -10.28 -16.43
N ASP A 75 -1.64 -11.54 -16.87
CA ASP A 75 -0.41 -12.28 -17.18
C ASP A 75 0.24 -11.79 -18.48
N ALA A 76 -0.54 -11.23 -19.39
CA ALA A 76 -0.07 -10.59 -20.62
C ALA A 76 0.33 -9.11 -20.43
N MET A 77 0.14 -8.53 -19.24
CA MET A 77 0.39 -7.11 -18.97
C MET A 77 1.68 -6.87 -18.18
N SER A 78 2.35 -5.76 -18.47
CA SER A 78 3.40 -5.21 -17.61
C SER A 78 2.81 -4.51 -16.38
N SER A 79 3.62 -4.39 -15.32
CA SER A 79 3.25 -3.65 -14.10
C SER A 79 2.74 -2.22 -14.39
N VAL A 80 3.38 -1.52 -15.32
CA VAL A 80 2.99 -0.15 -15.74
C VAL A 80 1.63 -0.14 -16.45
N GLN A 81 1.36 -1.13 -17.30
CA GLN A 81 0.05 -1.24 -17.97
C GLN A 81 -1.05 -1.52 -16.94
N VAL A 82 -0.78 -2.33 -15.93
CA VAL A 82 -1.75 -2.62 -14.86
C VAL A 82 -2.05 -1.36 -14.05
N GLU A 83 -1.05 -0.58 -13.66
CA GLU A 83 -1.28 0.70 -12.95
C GLU A 83 -2.09 1.69 -13.78
N ARG A 84 -1.82 1.80 -15.10
CA ARG A 84 -2.62 2.65 -15.99
C ARG A 84 -4.08 2.19 -16.09
N TRP A 85 -4.31 0.88 -16.17
CA TRP A 85 -5.66 0.33 -16.17
C TRP A 85 -6.37 0.63 -14.84
N LEU A 86 -5.70 0.42 -13.71
CA LEU A 86 -6.23 0.72 -12.37
C LEU A 86 -6.59 2.19 -12.21
N ALA A 87 -5.74 3.11 -12.68
CA ALA A 87 -6.02 4.55 -12.68
C ALA A 87 -7.29 4.87 -13.47
N LYS A 88 -7.45 4.29 -14.67
CA LYS A 88 -8.67 4.46 -15.47
C LYS A 88 -9.92 3.93 -14.76
N GLN A 89 -9.82 2.77 -14.08
CA GLN A 89 -10.96 2.23 -13.33
C GLN A 89 -11.30 3.05 -12.10
N TRP A 90 -10.30 3.67 -11.46
CA TRP A 90 -10.53 4.62 -10.38
C TRP A 90 -11.36 5.81 -10.86
N ASP A 91 -11.02 6.39 -12.01
CA ASP A 91 -11.79 7.51 -12.59
C ASP A 91 -13.24 7.10 -12.91
N VAL A 92 -13.43 5.90 -13.47
CA VAL A 92 -14.77 5.34 -13.71
C VAL A 92 -15.54 5.18 -12.41
N TRP A 93 -14.89 4.62 -11.38
CA TRP A 93 -15.51 4.44 -10.08
C TRP A 93 -15.87 5.78 -9.44
N MET A 94 -14.97 6.77 -9.44
CA MET A 94 -15.21 8.11 -8.90
C MET A 94 -16.36 8.82 -9.62
N ALA A 95 -16.41 8.73 -10.95
CA ALA A 95 -17.52 9.26 -11.73
C ALA A 95 -18.86 8.55 -11.40
N SER A 96 -18.81 7.26 -11.06
CA SER A 96 -20.01 6.49 -10.70
C SER A 96 -20.50 6.74 -9.26
N SER A 97 -19.58 7.01 -8.32
CA SER A 97 -19.84 7.18 -6.89
C SER A 97 -20.13 8.62 -6.49
N GLY A 98 -19.73 9.61 -7.30
CA GLY A 98 -20.13 11.01 -7.14
C GLY A 98 -21.59 11.34 -7.49
N GLY A 99 -22.38 10.35 -7.95
CA GLY A 99 -23.75 10.59 -8.44
C GLY A 99 -24.81 9.55 -8.09
N ARG A 100 -24.51 8.51 -7.30
CA ARG A 100 -25.50 7.46 -6.97
C ARG A 100 -25.42 7.01 -5.52
N GLY A 101 -26.29 7.60 -4.70
CA GLY A 101 -26.73 7.05 -3.42
C GLY A 101 -27.72 5.88 -3.60
N ASP A 102 -27.40 4.92 -4.46
CA ASP A 102 -28.23 3.73 -4.66
C ASP A 102 -27.32 2.49 -4.76
N LEU A 103 -26.87 2.05 -3.59
CA LEU A 103 -26.49 0.66 -3.36
C LEU A 103 -27.75 -0.07 -2.88
N VAL A 104 -28.42 -0.73 -3.82
CA VAL A 104 -29.37 -1.83 -3.57
C VAL A 104 -28.57 -3.11 -3.35
#